data_AF-A0A1Q5PQ58-F1
#
_entry.id   AF-A0A1Q5PQ58-F1
#
_cell.length_a   1.000
_cell.length_b   1.000
_cell.length_c   1.000
_cell.angle_alpha   90.00
_cell.angle_beta   90.00
_cell.angle_gamma   90.00
#
_symmetry.space_group_name_H-M   'P 1'
#
loop_
_entity.id
_entity.type
_entity.pdbx_description
1 polymer ?
#
loop_
_entity_poly.entity_id
_entity_poly.type
_entity_poly.pdbx_seq_one_letter_code
_entity_poly.pdbx_strand_id
1 'polypeptide(L)'
;MLTIDPNLPAPLLPLAWLIDTWEGYRLDLSAETPARLTTKIYAVEDKLRWENTYQTGTSTEEIIPGDSARVGAEKIQAETGTPTVTETLEIAVTQTQPVPENERQAPGEVQSFLEINSLNENGESLREWVGVARGPQIQIQSLGGNQEAEKGVGRIRLIGLVGGELMWSEDRFATRDYTEAVSQGRAMAEDATTSTAIARLTRQEQQEA
;
A
#
# COMPACT_ATOMS: atom_id res chain seq x y z
N MET A 1 -16.36 -0.18 -14.39
CA MET A 1 -15.76 0.76 -15.39
C MET A 1 -14.95 1.78 -14.61
N LEU A 2 -13.73 2.11 -15.04
CA LEU A 2 -12.92 3.14 -14.38
C LEU A 2 -13.46 4.52 -14.78
N THR A 3 -14.05 5.26 -13.85
CA THR A 3 -14.51 6.63 -14.10
C THR A 3 -13.43 7.58 -13.59
N ILE A 4 -12.70 8.23 -14.50
CA ILE A 4 -11.70 9.24 -14.14
C ILE A 4 -12.45 10.56 -13.90
N ASP A 5 -12.21 11.20 -12.76
CA ASP A 5 -12.71 12.54 -12.50
C ASP A 5 -12.11 13.52 -13.53
N PRO A 6 -12.91 14.20 -14.35
CA PRO A 6 -12.41 15.15 -15.34
C PRO A 6 -11.67 16.35 -14.71
N ASN A 7 -11.84 16.59 -13.41
CA ASN A 7 -11.18 17.65 -12.67
C ASN A 7 -9.94 17.17 -11.91
N LEU A 8 -9.53 15.91 -12.08
CA LEU A 8 -8.33 15.40 -11.44
C LEU A 8 -7.10 16.21 -11.90
N PRO A 9 -6.29 16.77 -10.97
CA PRO A 9 -5.07 17.47 -11.34
C PRO A 9 -4.17 16.63 -12.23
N ALA A 10 -3.61 17.24 -13.27
CA ALA A 10 -2.78 16.56 -14.26
C ALA A 10 -1.63 15.71 -13.64
N PRO A 11 -0.93 16.16 -12.57
CA PRO A 11 0.10 15.33 -11.92
C PRO A 11 -0.42 14.00 -11.37
N LEU A 12 -1.70 13.90 -11.01
CA LEU A 12 -2.30 12.72 -10.40
C LEU A 12 -2.89 11.74 -11.42
N LEU A 13 -2.98 12.09 -12.71
CA LEU A 13 -3.50 11.21 -13.76
C LEU A 13 -2.85 9.81 -13.79
N PRO A 14 -1.52 9.65 -13.61
CA PRO A 14 -0.89 8.33 -13.57
C PRO A 14 -1.40 7.44 -12.42
N LEU A 15 -1.99 8.05 -11.38
CA LEU A 15 -2.52 7.37 -10.19
C LEU A 15 -4.06 7.33 -10.16
N ALA A 16 -4.74 7.79 -11.20
CA ALA A 16 -6.21 7.86 -11.24
C ALA A 16 -6.89 6.50 -11.00
N TRP A 17 -6.19 5.40 -11.29
CA TRP A 17 -6.70 4.04 -11.11
C TRP A 17 -6.88 3.63 -9.63
N LEU A 18 -6.19 4.31 -8.71
CA LEU A 18 -6.32 4.09 -7.27
C LEU A 18 -7.55 4.73 -6.66
N ILE A 19 -8.07 5.81 -7.28
CA ILE A 19 -9.13 6.63 -6.69
C ILE A 19 -10.43 5.83 -6.64
N ASP A 20 -10.79 5.41 -5.44
CA ASP A 20 -12.05 4.73 -5.12
C ASP A 20 -12.17 4.52 -3.60
N THR A 21 -13.29 3.94 -3.18
CA THR A 21 -13.39 3.24 -1.89
C THR A 21 -13.20 1.75 -2.14
N TRP A 22 -12.30 1.14 -1.39
CA TRP A 22 -11.94 -0.26 -1.48
C TRP A 22 -12.20 -0.98 -0.15
N GLU A 23 -12.65 -2.23 -0.20
CA GLU A 23 -12.98 -3.06 0.95
C GLU A 23 -12.43 -4.47 0.78
N GLY A 24 -12.00 -5.08 1.88
CA GLY A 24 -11.47 -6.44 1.86
C GLY A 24 -10.79 -6.79 3.17
N TYR A 25 -9.63 -7.45 3.08
CA TYR A 25 -8.93 -7.95 4.25
C TYR A 25 -7.44 -7.61 4.23
N ARG A 26 -6.86 -7.61 5.43
CA ARG A 26 -5.42 -7.57 5.68
C ARG A 26 -5.02 -8.74 6.59
N LEU A 27 -3.87 -9.33 6.29
CA LEU A 27 -3.18 -10.29 7.14
C LEU A 27 -1.85 -9.69 7.57
N ASP A 28 -1.59 -9.68 8.88
CA ASP A 28 -0.24 -9.52 9.41
C ASP A 28 0.35 -10.90 9.64
N LEU A 29 1.32 -11.31 8.81
CA LEU A 29 1.87 -12.66 8.86
C LEU A 29 2.78 -12.89 10.08
N SER A 30 3.13 -11.83 10.82
CA SER A 30 3.93 -11.94 12.05
C SER A 30 3.09 -11.96 13.31
N ALA A 31 1.95 -11.27 13.31
CA ALA A 31 1.04 -11.22 14.45
C ALA A 31 -0.13 -12.21 14.35
N GLU A 32 -0.34 -12.82 13.17
CA GLU A 32 -1.47 -13.71 12.84
C GLU A 32 -2.85 -13.10 13.12
N THR A 33 -2.95 -11.77 13.24
CA THR A 33 -4.20 -11.06 13.50
C THR A 33 -4.80 -10.58 12.18
N PRO A 34 -5.89 -11.20 11.69
CA PRO A 34 -6.57 -10.72 10.50
C PRO A 34 -7.38 -9.46 10.82
N ALA A 35 -7.54 -8.60 9.82
CA ALA A 35 -8.38 -7.42 9.91
C ALA A 35 -9.22 -7.24 8.64
N ARG A 36 -10.47 -6.80 8.82
CA ARG A 36 -11.20 -6.17 7.71
C ARG A 36 -10.57 -4.81 7.43
N LEU A 37 -10.39 -4.51 6.16
CA LEU A 37 -9.75 -3.28 5.71
C LEU A 37 -10.70 -2.52 4.79
N THR A 38 -10.94 -1.26 5.12
CA THR A 38 -11.53 -0.27 4.23
C THR A 38 -10.48 0.78 3.91
N THR A 39 -10.28 1.02 2.62
CA THR A 39 -9.31 1.98 2.10
C THR A 39 -10.05 3.01 1.26
N LYS A 40 -9.92 4.29 1.61
CA LYS A 40 -10.47 5.39 0.82
C LYS A 40 -9.33 6.17 0.17
N ILE A 41 -9.35 6.29 -1.15
CA ILE A 41 -8.32 7.02 -1.89
C ILE A 41 -8.97 8.12 -2.71
N TYR A 42 -8.54 9.37 -2.52
CA TYR A 42 -9.11 10.53 -3.17
C TYR A 42 -8.10 11.66 -3.34
N ALA A 43 -8.34 12.56 -4.27
CA ALA A 43 -7.49 13.72 -4.49
C ALA A 43 -7.76 14.83 -3.46
N VAL A 44 -6.69 15.45 -2.96
CA VAL A 44 -6.71 16.66 -2.13
C VAL A 44 -5.66 17.60 -2.71
N GLU A 45 -6.09 18.72 -3.27
CA GLU A 45 -5.23 19.64 -4.03
C GLU A 45 -4.46 18.89 -5.12
N ASP A 46 -3.14 18.84 -5.07
CA ASP A 46 -2.24 18.18 -6.03
C ASP A 46 -1.70 16.82 -5.54
N LYS A 47 -2.28 16.28 -4.45
CA LYS A 47 -1.89 15.00 -3.84
C LYS A 47 -3.03 14.00 -3.82
N LEU A 48 -2.70 12.71 -3.71
CA LEU A 48 -3.66 11.72 -3.26
C LEU A 48 -3.59 11.56 -1.75
N ARG A 49 -4.76 11.43 -1.12
CA ARG A 49 -4.92 11.00 0.26
C ARG A 49 -5.44 9.56 0.27
N TRP A 50 -4.71 8.67 0.92
CA TRP A 50 -5.04 7.26 1.11
C TRP A 50 -5.27 7.02 2.59
N GLU A 51 -6.51 6.71 2.98
CA GLU A 51 -6.90 6.50 4.36
C GLU A 51 -7.24 5.03 4.60
N ASN A 52 -6.60 4.40 5.58
CA ASN A 52 -6.86 3.01 5.94
C ASN A 52 -7.61 2.93 7.28
N THR A 53 -8.72 2.21 7.27
CA THR A 53 -9.48 1.83 8.46
C THR A 53 -9.41 0.33 8.64
N TYR A 54 -8.94 -0.10 9.81
CA TYR A 54 -8.81 -1.52 10.15
C TYR A 54 -9.80 -1.89 11.24
N GLN A 55 -10.42 -3.05 11.08
CA GLN A 55 -11.19 -3.69 12.13
C GLN A 55 -10.62 -5.09 12.35
N THR A 56 -9.87 -5.26 13.44
CA THR A 56 -9.32 -6.56 13.84
C THR A 56 -10.43 -7.53 14.17
N GLY A 57 -10.13 -8.80 13.99
CA GLY A 57 -11.08 -9.87 14.25
C GLY A 57 -10.41 -11.20 14.46
N THR A 58 -11.25 -12.21 14.64
CA THR A 58 -10.83 -13.61 14.59
C THR A 58 -11.36 -14.25 13.32
N SER A 59 -10.71 -15.33 12.87
CA SER A 59 -11.24 -16.16 11.81
C SER A 59 -11.41 -17.58 12.30
N THR A 60 -12.49 -18.24 11.85
CA THR A 60 -12.75 -19.66 12.14
C THR A 60 -12.25 -20.57 11.04
N GLU A 61 -11.82 -20.00 9.91
CA GLU A 61 -11.25 -20.69 8.76
C GLU A 61 -9.92 -20.04 8.38
N GLU A 62 -9.04 -20.80 7.72
CA GLU A 62 -7.80 -20.23 7.20
C GLU A 62 -8.10 -19.24 6.06
N ILE A 63 -7.52 -18.05 6.15
CA ILE A 63 -7.54 -17.05 5.07
C ILE A 63 -6.27 -17.27 4.26
N ILE A 64 -6.43 -17.71 3.01
CA ILE A 64 -5.30 -17.95 2.12
C ILE A 64 -5.01 -16.68 1.29
N PRO A 65 -3.75 -16.33 1.00
CA PRO A 65 -3.43 -15.14 0.20
C PRO A 65 -4.08 -15.10 -1.20
N GLY A 66 -4.48 -16.27 -1.73
CA GLY A 66 -5.19 -16.39 -3.00
C GLY A 66 -6.70 -16.10 -2.94
N ASP A 67 -7.31 -16.01 -1.75
CA ASP A 67 -8.72 -15.67 -1.58
C ASP A 67 -9.01 -14.29 -2.18
N SER A 68 -10.14 -14.12 -2.87
CA SER A 68 -10.60 -12.78 -3.27
C SER A 68 -10.80 -11.88 -2.05
N ALA A 69 -10.75 -10.56 -2.25
CA ALA A 69 -10.98 -9.56 -1.19
C ALA A 69 -12.26 -9.83 -0.39
N ARG A 70 -13.36 -10.11 -1.11
CA ARG A 70 -14.67 -10.41 -0.51
C ARG A 70 -14.63 -11.69 0.34
N VAL A 71 -14.15 -12.79 -0.24
CA VAL A 71 -14.08 -14.09 0.45
C VAL A 71 -13.21 -14.01 1.71
N GLY A 72 -12.03 -13.40 1.62
CA GLY A 72 -11.15 -13.24 2.79
C GLY A 72 -11.76 -12.37 3.88
N ALA A 73 -12.47 -11.29 3.52
CA ALA A 73 -13.16 -10.43 4.49
C ALA A 73 -14.35 -11.11 5.17
N GLU A 74 -15.12 -11.93 4.45
CA GLU A 74 -16.25 -12.71 4.97
C GLU A 74 -15.82 -13.71 6.05
N LYS A 75 -14.61 -14.27 5.92
CA LYS A 75 -14.01 -15.18 6.92
C LYS A 75 -13.66 -14.50 8.24
N ILE A 76 -13.56 -13.17 8.28
CA ILE A 76 -13.18 -12.42 9.48
C ILE A 76 -14.43 -12.05 10.27
N GLN A 77 -14.53 -12.60 11.47
CA GLN A 77 -15.47 -12.16 12.50
C GLN A 77 -14.83 -10.99 13.26
N ALA A 78 -15.20 -9.79 12.84
CA ALA A 78 -14.67 -8.56 13.40
C ALA A 78 -15.10 -8.38 14.86
N GLU A 79 -14.18 -7.92 15.71
CA GLU A 79 -14.48 -7.63 17.11
C GLU A 79 -15.45 -6.45 17.23
N THR A 80 -16.33 -6.51 18.23
CA THR A 80 -17.22 -5.39 18.57
C THR A 80 -16.41 -4.27 19.22
N GLY A 81 -16.16 -3.19 18.48
CA GLY A 81 -15.40 -2.03 18.96
C GLY A 81 -15.22 -0.96 17.88
N THR A 82 -14.60 0.17 18.24
CA THR A 82 -14.31 1.27 17.31
C THR A 82 -13.23 0.84 16.31
N PRO A 83 -13.45 0.97 15.00
CA PRO A 83 -12.41 0.76 14.00
C PRO A 83 -11.19 1.63 14.29
N THR A 84 -9.99 1.07 14.14
CA THR A 84 -8.76 1.83 14.33
C THR A 84 -8.35 2.42 12.99
N VAL A 85 -8.37 3.76 12.87
CA VAL A 85 -7.61 4.44 11.82
C VAL A 85 -6.15 4.33 12.21
N THR A 86 -5.34 3.67 11.39
CA THR A 86 -3.94 3.38 11.78
C THR A 86 -2.91 4.07 10.90
N GLU A 87 -3.31 4.55 9.72
CA GLU A 87 -2.37 5.21 8.81
C GLU A 87 -3.11 6.01 7.72
N THR A 88 -2.66 7.24 7.48
CA THR A 88 -3.00 8.02 6.27
C THR A 88 -1.75 8.26 5.44
N LEU A 89 -1.80 8.04 4.13
CA LEU A 89 -0.71 8.43 3.22
C LEU A 89 -1.10 9.68 2.42
N GLU A 90 -0.21 10.65 2.38
CA GLU A 90 -0.26 11.78 1.44
C GLU A 90 0.76 11.53 0.34
N ILE A 91 0.31 11.36 -0.90
CA ILE A 91 1.12 10.93 -2.05
C ILE A 91 1.23 12.09 -3.04
N ALA A 92 2.44 12.57 -3.26
CA ALA A 92 2.76 13.57 -4.27
C ALA A 92 3.48 12.92 -5.46
N VAL A 93 3.08 13.30 -6.68
CA VAL A 93 3.80 12.96 -7.91
C VAL A 93 4.80 14.07 -8.21
N THR A 94 6.09 13.80 -8.03
CA THR A 94 7.14 14.81 -8.15
C THR A 94 7.65 14.96 -9.58
N GLN A 95 7.66 13.87 -10.34
CA GLN A 95 8.10 13.85 -11.72
C GLN A 95 7.42 12.72 -12.49
N THR A 96 7.05 12.97 -13.75
CA THR A 96 6.59 11.92 -14.66
C THR A 96 7.44 11.96 -15.93
N GLN A 97 7.87 10.80 -16.40
CA GLN A 97 8.70 10.69 -17.59
C GLN A 97 8.35 9.44 -18.41
N PRO A 98 8.54 9.48 -19.74
CA PRO A 98 8.38 8.29 -20.57
C PRO A 98 9.40 7.22 -20.18
N VAL A 99 8.99 5.97 -20.21
CA VAL A 99 9.92 4.84 -20.08
C VAL A 99 10.53 4.56 -21.45
N PRO A 100 11.87 4.36 -21.57
CA PRO A 100 12.49 4.07 -22.85
C PRO A 100 11.92 2.81 -23.50
N GLU A 101 11.44 2.94 -24.74
CA GLU A 101 10.87 1.82 -25.48
C GLU A 101 11.85 0.65 -25.58
N ASN A 102 11.37 -0.54 -25.28
CA ASN A 102 12.03 -1.80 -25.58
C ASN A 102 10.96 -2.88 -25.86
N GLU A 103 11.39 -4.03 -26.38
CA GLU A 103 10.49 -5.11 -26.83
C GLU A 103 9.56 -5.68 -25.72
N ARG A 104 9.79 -5.33 -24.45
CA ARG A 104 9.02 -5.85 -23.30
C ARG A 104 7.99 -4.85 -22.74
N GLN A 105 7.86 -3.65 -23.31
CA GLN A 105 7.06 -2.57 -22.73
C GLN A 105 5.89 -2.16 -23.62
N ALA A 106 4.82 -1.67 -22.99
CA ALA A 106 3.68 -1.14 -23.73
C ALA A 106 4.08 0.21 -24.36
N PRO A 107 3.66 0.49 -25.61
CA PRO A 107 3.88 1.79 -26.23
C PRO A 107 3.31 2.93 -25.38
N GLY A 108 4.09 4.01 -25.20
CA GLY A 108 3.66 5.19 -24.45
C GLY A 108 3.63 5.02 -22.93
N GLU A 109 4.26 3.97 -22.39
CA GLU A 109 4.34 3.76 -20.95
C GLU A 109 5.13 4.86 -20.25
N VAL A 110 4.58 5.36 -19.15
CA VAL A 110 5.21 6.40 -18.30
C VAL A 110 5.54 5.82 -16.93
N GLN A 111 6.57 6.41 -16.31
CA GLN A 111 6.85 6.21 -14.90
C GLN A 111 6.72 7.54 -14.16
N SER A 112 6.15 7.48 -12.96
CA SER A 112 5.97 8.63 -12.09
C SER A 112 6.70 8.42 -10.78
N PHE A 113 7.54 9.36 -10.39
CA PHE A 113 8.25 9.37 -9.11
C PHE A 113 7.33 9.93 -8.03
N LEU A 114 7.37 9.28 -6.87
CA LEU A 114 6.48 9.55 -5.75
C LEU A 114 7.28 9.97 -4.52
N GLU A 115 6.79 10.99 -3.83
CA GLU A 115 7.12 11.30 -2.44
C GLU A 115 5.86 11.12 -1.60
N ILE A 116 5.98 10.40 -0.48
CA ILE A 116 4.82 10.03 0.33
C ILE A 116 5.12 10.29 1.80
N ASN A 117 4.19 10.95 2.49
CA ASN A 117 4.23 11.08 3.93
C ASN A 117 3.15 10.22 4.56
N SER A 118 3.53 9.30 5.44
CA SER A 118 2.61 8.53 6.27
C SER A 118 2.34 9.30 7.56
N LEU A 119 1.08 9.44 7.92
CA LEU A 119 0.60 10.21 9.05
C LEU A 119 -0.20 9.32 10.02
N ASN A 120 -0.10 9.63 11.31
CA ASN A 120 -0.99 9.06 12.32
C ASN A 120 -2.36 9.77 12.34
N GLU A 121 -3.24 9.34 13.23
CA GLU A 121 -4.58 9.93 13.42
C GLU A 121 -4.56 11.43 13.77
N ASN A 122 -3.48 11.92 14.38
CA ASN A 122 -3.30 13.32 14.74
C ASN A 122 -2.67 14.15 13.61
N GLY A 123 -2.37 13.54 12.45
CA GLY A 123 -1.69 14.19 11.33
C GLY A 123 -0.18 14.35 11.52
N GLU A 124 0.41 13.69 12.51
CA GLU A 124 1.86 13.72 12.73
C GLU A 124 2.56 12.72 11.80
N SER A 125 3.69 13.12 11.23
CA SER A 125 4.46 12.26 10.34
C SER A 125 4.99 11.03 11.08
N LEU A 126 4.57 9.85 10.63
CA LEU A 126 5.08 8.56 11.04
C LEU A 126 6.34 8.19 10.27
N ARG A 127 6.36 8.41 8.94
CA ARG A 127 7.51 8.16 8.08
C ARG A 127 7.34 8.72 6.67
N GLU A 128 8.47 8.96 6.02
CA GLU A 128 8.54 9.36 4.61
C GLU A 128 8.86 8.15 3.73
N TRP A 129 8.26 8.09 2.55
CA TRP A 129 8.54 7.11 1.52
C TRP A 129 8.90 7.78 0.20
N VAL A 130 9.69 7.06 -0.59
CA VAL A 130 9.98 7.40 -1.98
C VAL A 130 9.70 6.19 -2.85
N GLY A 131 9.28 6.42 -4.09
CA GLY A 131 8.99 5.30 -4.98
C GLY A 131 8.67 5.69 -6.39
N VAL A 132 8.17 4.69 -7.12
CA VAL A 132 7.80 4.83 -8.53
C VAL A 132 6.45 4.16 -8.77
N ALA A 133 5.61 4.81 -9.57
CA ALA A 133 4.42 4.25 -10.18
C ALA A 133 4.68 3.97 -11.66
N ARG A 134 4.23 2.82 -12.14
CA ARG A 134 4.35 2.40 -13.54
C ARG A 134 3.11 1.59 -13.92
N GLY A 135 2.22 2.19 -14.71
CA GLY A 135 0.90 1.62 -14.96
C GLY A 135 0.14 1.36 -13.65
N PRO A 136 -0.58 0.23 -13.50
CA PRO A 136 -1.33 -0.10 -12.30
C PRO A 136 -0.47 -0.75 -11.21
N GLN A 137 0.78 -0.31 -11.07
CA GLN A 137 1.74 -0.84 -10.09
C GLN A 137 2.54 0.30 -9.46
N ILE A 138 2.79 0.18 -8.16
CA ILE A 138 3.60 1.12 -7.38
C ILE A 138 4.56 0.33 -6.51
N GLN A 139 5.82 0.75 -6.49
CA GLN A 139 6.81 0.29 -5.54
C GLN A 139 7.34 1.49 -4.75
N ILE A 140 7.20 1.44 -3.43
CA ILE A 140 7.67 2.49 -2.52
C ILE A 140 8.53 1.88 -1.42
N GLN A 141 9.46 2.67 -0.92
CA GLN A 141 10.34 2.27 0.16
C GLN A 141 10.56 3.42 1.14
N SER A 142 10.88 3.07 2.36
CA SER A 142 11.23 4.02 3.40
C SER A 142 12.30 3.41 4.30
N LEU A 143 13.26 4.23 4.72
CA LEU A 143 14.45 3.79 5.45
C LEU A 143 14.30 3.87 6.98
N GLY A 144 13.16 4.35 7.47
CA GLY A 144 12.96 4.55 8.91
C GLY A 144 11.65 5.25 9.21
N GLY A 145 11.13 5.06 10.41
CA GLY A 145 10.05 5.89 10.96
C GLY A 145 10.57 6.90 11.97
N ASN A 146 9.70 7.86 12.29
CA ASN A 146 9.98 8.95 13.23
C ASN A 146 9.83 8.53 14.69
N GLN A 147 9.05 7.47 14.96
CA GLN A 147 8.96 6.87 16.30
C GLN A 147 10.24 6.11 16.64
N GLU A 148 10.68 6.17 17.90
CA GLU A 148 11.95 5.54 18.35
C GLU A 148 12.05 4.06 17.96
N ALA A 149 10.96 3.29 18.09
CA ALA A 149 10.93 1.86 17.74
C ALA A 149 11.05 1.57 16.23
N GLU A 150 10.79 2.57 15.38
CA GLU A 150 10.83 2.47 13.92
C GLU A 150 12.06 3.17 13.32
N LYS A 151 12.89 3.82 14.15
CA LYS A 151 14.15 4.42 13.69
C LYS A 151 15.09 3.32 13.18
N GLY A 152 15.56 3.48 11.95
CA GLY A 152 16.41 2.48 11.29
C GLY A 152 15.67 1.20 10.89
N VAL A 153 14.33 1.18 10.96
CA VAL A 153 13.52 0.08 10.42
C VAL A 153 13.04 0.49 9.04
N GLY A 154 13.57 -0.17 8.03
CA GLY A 154 13.15 0.01 6.65
C GLY A 154 11.88 -0.77 6.34
N ARG A 155 11.11 -0.28 5.36
CA ARG A 155 10.01 -1.04 4.77
C ARG A 155 9.93 -0.84 3.26
N ILE A 156 9.41 -1.84 2.56
CA ILE A 156 9.08 -1.80 1.14
C ILE A 156 7.60 -2.12 1.00
N ARG A 157 6.85 -1.34 0.22
CA ARG A 157 5.49 -1.71 -0.20
C ARG A 157 5.43 -1.91 -1.72
N LEU A 158 4.79 -2.98 -2.12
CA LEU A 158 4.37 -3.23 -3.50
C LEU A 158 2.85 -3.12 -3.54
N ILE A 159 2.32 -2.29 -4.43
CA ILE A 159 0.90 -2.05 -4.61
C ILE A 159 0.57 -2.31 -6.07
N GLY A 160 -0.54 -2.98 -6.37
CA GLY A 160 -0.97 -3.17 -7.75
C GLY A 160 -2.42 -3.54 -7.89
N LEU A 161 -2.96 -3.31 -9.09
CA LEU A 161 -4.30 -3.74 -9.47
C LEU A 161 -4.22 -5.10 -10.18
N VAL A 162 -4.79 -6.14 -9.59
CA VAL A 162 -4.78 -7.52 -10.12
C VAL A 162 -6.20 -8.03 -10.20
N GLY A 163 -6.67 -8.36 -11.40
CA GLY A 163 -8.03 -8.88 -11.59
C GLY A 163 -9.15 -7.91 -11.16
N GLY A 164 -8.87 -6.60 -11.08
CA GLY A 164 -9.80 -5.58 -10.59
C GLY A 164 -9.75 -5.33 -9.08
N GLU A 165 -8.90 -6.05 -8.34
CA GLU A 165 -8.69 -5.88 -6.91
C GLU A 165 -7.37 -5.15 -6.65
N LEU A 166 -7.39 -4.22 -5.70
CA LEU A 166 -6.20 -3.56 -5.19
C LEU A 166 -5.50 -4.51 -4.23
N MET A 167 -4.26 -4.86 -4.55
CA MET A 167 -3.40 -5.69 -3.72
C MET A 167 -2.23 -4.86 -3.24
N TRP A 168 -1.82 -5.09 -1.99
CA TRP A 168 -0.51 -4.63 -1.55
C TRP A 168 0.15 -5.60 -0.60
N SER A 169 1.48 -5.61 -0.63
CA SER A 169 2.33 -6.26 0.37
C SER A 169 3.25 -5.23 0.99
N GLU A 170 3.62 -5.47 2.24
CA GLU A 170 4.64 -4.70 2.94
C GLU A 170 5.64 -5.65 3.56
N ASP A 171 6.93 -5.43 3.30
CA ASP A 171 8.03 -6.14 3.94
C ASP A 171 8.79 -5.19 4.85
N ARG A 172 9.06 -5.64 6.08
CA ARG A 172 9.88 -4.94 7.07
C ARG A 172 11.32 -5.48 7.04
N PHE A 173 12.30 -4.59 7.14
CA PHE A 173 13.72 -4.95 7.26
C PHE A 173 14.46 -4.02 8.23
N ALA A 174 15.53 -4.49 8.87
CA ALA A 174 16.39 -3.62 9.67
C ALA A 174 17.47 -2.99 8.77
N THR A 175 17.60 -1.66 8.77
CA THR A 175 18.61 -0.97 7.95
C THR A 175 20.05 -1.23 8.42
N ARG A 176 20.23 -1.58 9.70
CA ARG A 176 21.54 -1.94 10.27
C ARG A 176 22.12 -3.18 9.58
N ASP A 177 21.29 -4.19 9.35
CA ASP A 177 21.68 -5.42 8.66
C ASP A 177 22.03 -5.15 7.18
N TYR A 178 21.32 -4.22 6.54
CA TYR A 178 21.58 -3.83 5.15
C TYR A 178 22.88 -3.03 4.97
N THR A 179 23.20 -2.13 5.92
CA THR A 179 24.42 -1.30 5.87
C THR A 179 25.68 -2.16 6.04
N GLU A 180 25.63 -3.16 6.91
CA GLU A 180 26.73 -4.11 7.11
C GLU A 180 26.86 -5.06 5.89
N ALA A 181 25.74 -5.51 5.31
CA ALA A 181 25.72 -6.36 4.11
C ALA A 181 26.23 -5.66 2.83
N VAL A 182 25.90 -4.38 2.61
CA VAL A 182 26.42 -3.58 1.48
C VAL A 182 27.93 -3.37 1.62
N SER A 183 28.45 -3.29 2.85
CA SER A 183 29.91 -3.22 3.09
C SER A 183 30.64 -4.56 2.89
N GLN A 184 29.94 -5.70 2.93
CA GLN A 184 30.54 -7.04 2.89
C GLN A 184 30.16 -7.92 1.69
N GLY A 185 29.36 -7.45 0.73
CA GLY A 185 29.18 -8.10 -0.57
C GLY A 185 28.63 -9.53 -0.54
N ARG A 186 27.74 -9.86 0.41
CA ARG A 186 27.04 -11.16 0.46
C ARG A 186 25.57 -11.02 0.07
N ALA A 187 25.09 -11.93 -0.77
CA ALA A 187 23.67 -12.11 -1.07
C ALA A 187 22.95 -12.61 0.20
N MET A 188 21.90 -11.92 0.63
CA MET A 188 21.11 -12.31 1.79
C MET A 188 20.29 -13.56 1.51
N ALA A 189 20.51 -14.61 2.31
CA ALA A 189 19.53 -15.64 2.59
C ALA A 189 19.51 -15.88 4.11
N GLU A 190 18.30 -16.01 4.63
CA GLU A 190 17.88 -16.72 5.85
C GLU A 190 17.64 -16.02 7.21
N ASP A 191 18.23 -14.87 7.60
CA ASP A 191 18.10 -14.43 9.02
C ASP A 191 17.66 -12.97 9.32
N ALA A 192 17.26 -12.16 8.33
CA ALA A 192 16.70 -10.83 8.62
C ALA A 192 15.16 -10.92 8.71
N THR A 193 14.62 -10.98 9.93
CA THR A 193 13.18 -11.06 10.24
C THR A 193 12.32 -10.20 9.30
N THR A 194 11.73 -10.84 8.28
CA THR A 194 10.86 -10.17 7.30
C THR A 194 9.43 -10.37 7.80
N SER A 195 8.93 -9.46 8.62
CA SER A 195 7.49 -9.38 8.87
C SER A 195 6.85 -8.87 7.60
N THR A 196 5.91 -9.65 7.07
CA THR A 196 5.18 -9.34 5.85
C THR A 196 3.71 -9.11 6.19
N ALA A 197 3.15 -8.00 5.73
CA ALA A 197 1.71 -7.76 5.72
C ALA A 197 1.19 -7.84 4.29
N ILE A 198 0.01 -8.42 4.09
CA ILE A 198 -0.66 -8.49 2.79
C ILE A 198 -2.08 -7.98 2.93
N ALA A 199 -2.56 -7.24 1.94
CA ALA A 199 -3.97 -6.91 1.82
C ALA A 199 -4.49 -7.08 0.39
N ARG A 200 -5.79 -7.38 0.29
CA ARG A 200 -6.51 -7.50 -0.97
C ARG A 200 -7.89 -6.89 -0.82
N LEU A 201 -8.23 -6.00 -1.75
CA LEU A 201 -9.40 -5.13 -1.66
C LEU A 201 -10.16 -5.08 -2.99
N THR A 202 -11.47 -5.15 -2.93
CA THR A 202 -12.38 -4.90 -4.07
C THR A 202 -13.00 -3.53 -3.93
N ARG A 203 -13.43 -2.92 -5.04
CA ARG A 203 -14.18 -1.66 -4.98
C ARG A 203 -15.50 -1.87 -4.24
N GLN A 204 -15.89 -0.88 -3.45
CA GLN A 204 -17.21 -0.84 -2.85
C GLN A 204 -18.26 -0.66 -3.95
N GLU A 205 -19.27 -1.52 -3.99
CA GLU A 205 -20.39 -1.31 -4.91
C GLU A 205 -21.17 -0.07 -4.46
N GLN A 206 -21.31 0.92 -5.35
CA GLN A 206 -22.21 2.04 -5.09
C GLN A 206 -23.64 1.48 -5.02
N GLN A 207 -24.26 1.53 -3.84
CA GLN A 207 -25.70 1.31 -3.73
C GLN A 207 -26.39 2.42 -4.51
N GLU A 208 -26.98 2.09 -5.66
CA GLU A 208 -27.93 2.97 -6.33
C GLU A 208 -29.09 3.22 -5.35
N ALA A 209 -29.24 4.48 -4.93
CA ALA A 209 -30.35 4.95 -4.11
C ALA A 209 -31.61 5.21 -4.93
#